data_AF-A0A2D9C9G1-F1
#
_entry.id   AF-A0A2D9C9G1-F1
#
_cell.length_a   1.000
_cell.length_b   1.000
_cell.length_c   1.000
_cell.angle_alpha   90.00
_cell.angle_beta   90.00
_cell.angle_gamma   90.00
#
_symmetry.space_group_name_H-M   'P 1'
#
loop_
_entity.id
_entity.type
_entity.pdbx_description
1 polymer ?
#
loop_
_entity_poly.entity_id
_entity_poly.type
_entity_poly.pdbx_seq_one_letter_code
_entity_poly.pdbx_strand_id
1 'polypeptide(L)'
;MANMATMESPKSAGFVQRGSNHSRKQKRLEQEEAEIARLEAEARGEEVTESESGGEDTEDTSVQATDDTQQEETQEASETQEDDSNLSAEEKSFKKRYGDLRRHMQEKEKEFNEKLEALTTKTKRSNIVPPKSDDDIDAWAKEYPDVAGIVETIAAKKAKELFSKAESRLSELDEAHNEALRIKAENQIRKTHDDFDELRSSESFHDWADEQPKWVKDALYENMDDPASVIRVIDLYKVDNGMTPAARTQSKKAAASTVTKGSRTSIDAKGLQGQIKESDVAKMSTQEFEKRQDEITEAMRKGKFVYDMSGGAR
;
A
#
# COMPACT_ATOMS: atom_id res chain seq x y z
N MET A 1 -29.34 51.44 27.79
CA MET A 1 -28.19 51.16 26.91
C MET A 1 -28.22 49.68 26.60
N ALA A 2 -28.42 49.35 25.33
CA ALA A 2 -28.47 48.00 24.80
C ALA A 2 -27.05 47.47 24.59
N ASN A 3 -26.84 46.18 24.85
CA ASN A 3 -25.84 45.36 24.17
C ASN A 3 -26.34 43.92 24.20
N MET A 4 -27.06 43.55 23.15
CA MET A 4 -27.39 42.16 22.86
C MET A 4 -26.21 41.53 22.15
N ALA A 5 -25.54 40.59 22.82
CA ALA A 5 -24.59 39.69 22.17
C ALA A 5 -25.37 38.63 21.40
N THR A 6 -25.45 38.79 20.09
CA THR A 6 -25.97 37.78 19.16
C THR A 6 -24.95 36.64 19.07
N MET A 7 -25.26 35.48 19.68
CA MET A 7 -24.52 34.25 19.42
C MET A 7 -24.93 33.72 18.03
N GLU A 8 -23.97 33.68 17.11
CA GLU A 8 -24.13 33.00 15.81
C GLU A 8 -24.21 31.48 16.03
N SER A 9 -25.30 30.87 15.59
CA SER A 9 -25.43 29.42 15.50
C SER A 9 -24.56 28.87 14.36
N PRO A 10 -23.83 27.75 14.55
CA PRO A 10 -23.00 27.19 13.48
C PRO A 10 -23.84 26.74 12.28
N LYS A 11 -23.35 27.08 11.08
CA LYS A 11 -23.96 26.71 9.79
C LYS A 11 -24.06 25.17 9.69
N SER A 12 -25.29 24.67 9.70
CA SER A 12 -25.62 23.29 9.35
C SER A 12 -25.19 23.01 7.92
N ALA A 13 -24.13 22.22 7.74
CA ALA A 13 -23.73 21.68 6.44
C ALA A 13 -24.92 20.90 5.85
N GLY A 14 -25.36 21.32 4.67
CA GLY A 14 -26.53 20.77 3.99
C GLY A 14 -26.44 19.26 3.83
N PHE A 15 -27.53 18.59 4.16
CA PHE A 15 -27.77 17.19 3.86
C PHE A 15 -27.56 16.95 2.35
N VAL A 16 -26.42 16.34 1.99
CA VAL A 16 -26.10 15.98 0.61
C VAL A 16 -27.10 14.91 0.18
N GLN A 17 -28.09 15.30 -0.62
CA GLN A 17 -29.04 14.39 -1.26
C GLN A 17 -28.26 13.39 -2.12
N ARG A 18 -28.08 12.18 -1.59
CA ARG A 18 -27.31 11.07 -2.18
C ARG A 18 -27.85 10.61 -3.55
N GLY A 19 -29.10 10.96 -3.89
CA GLY A 19 -29.76 10.53 -5.13
C GLY A 19 -29.57 11.46 -6.34
N SER A 20 -29.37 12.77 -6.15
CA SER A 20 -29.27 13.73 -7.28
C SER A 20 -27.91 13.68 -7.98
N ASN A 21 -26.87 13.19 -7.30
CA ASN A 21 -25.55 13.04 -7.89
C ASN A 21 -25.46 11.83 -8.83
N HIS A 22 -26.21 10.75 -8.57
CA HIS A 22 -26.21 9.57 -9.45
C HIS A 22 -26.89 9.87 -10.79
N SER A 23 -28.06 10.51 -10.77
CA SER A 23 -28.78 10.87 -11.99
C SER A 23 -28.03 11.91 -12.83
N ARG A 24 -27.35 12.87 -12.19
CA ARG A 24 -26.47 13.81 -12.89
C ARG A 24 -25.26 13.13 -13.51
N LYS A 25 -24.65 12.17 -12.81
CA LYS A 25 -23.52 11.39 -13.32
C LYS A 25 -23.93 10.51 -14.50
N GLN A 26 -25.09 9.86 -14.43
CA GLN A 26 -25.65 9.07 -15.54
C GLN A 26 -25.92 9.94 -16.78
N LYS A 27 -26.55 11.10 -16.61
CA LYS A 27 -26.77 12.05 -17.73
C LYS A 27 -25.47 12.52 -18.36
N ARG A 28 -24.41 12.72 -17.57
CA ARG A 28 -23.09 13.10 -18.09
C ARG A 28 -22.45 11.97 -18.89
N LEU A 29 -22.54 10.73 -18.39
CA LEU A 29 -22.02 9.55 -19.09
C LEU A 29 -22.74 9.31 -20.42
N GLU A 30 -24.07 9.46 -20.43
CA GLU A 30 -24.88 9.29 -21.64
C GLU A 30 -24.58 10.37 -22.70
N GLN A 31 -24.28 11.60 -22.27
CA GLN A 31 -23.82 12.68 -23.15
C GLN A 31 -22.41 12.42 -23.70
N GLU A 32 -21.49 11.98 -22.84
CA GLU A 32 -20.12 11.62 -23.23
C GLU A 32 -20.11 10.43 -24.21
N GLU A 33 -20.97 9.43 -24.00
CA GLU A 33 -21.11 8.27 -24.89
C GLU A 33 -21.69 8.66 -26.26
N ALA A 34 -22.69 9.55 -26.30
CA ALA A 34 -23.23 10.08 -27.55
C ALA A 34 -22.22 10.93 -28.32
N GLU A 35 -21.37 11.71 -27.62
CA GLU A 35 -20.29 12.49 -28.24
C GLU A 35 -19.19 11.58 -28.82
N ILE A 36 -18.81 10.52 -28.10
CA ILE A 36 -17.85 9.53 -28.59
C ILE A 36 -18.41 8.79 -29.81
N ALA A 37 -19.67 8.36 -29.78
CA ALA A 37 -20.31 7.70 -30.91
C ALA A 37 -20.35 8.60 -32.16
N ARG A 38 -20.60 9.91 -31.96
CA ARG A 38 -20.56 10.90 -33.05
C ARG A 38 -19.14 11.08 -33.61
N LEU A 39 -18.14 11.20 -32.75
CA LEU A 39 -16.74 11.33 -33.17
C LEU A 39 -16.22 10.06 -33.85
N GLU A 40 -16.70 8.88 -33.43
CA GLU A 40 -16.35 7.60 -34.07
C GLU A 40 -17.00 7.47 -35.46
N ALA A 41 -18.26 7.93 -35.61
CA ALA A 41 -18.92 8.01 -36.92
C ALA A 41 -18.22 9.01 -37.86
N GLU A 42 -17.81 10.17 -37.33
CA GLU A 42 -17.05 11.17 -38.08
C GLU A 42 -15.65 10.68 -38.46
N ALA A 43 -14.97 9.94 -37.57
CA ALA A 43 -13.68 9.30 -37.85
C ALA A 43 -13.78 8.14 -38.85
N ARG A 44 -14.94 7.47 -38.93
CA ARG A 44 -15.26 6.45 -39.93
C ARG A 44 -15.66 7.07 -41.28
N GLY A 45 -15.82 8.39 -41.36
CA GLY A 45 -16.15 9.13 -42.58
C GLY A 45 -17.62 9.03 -43.00
N GLU A 46 -18.51 8.72 -42.05
CA GLU A 46 -19.94 8.52 -42.31
C GLU A 46 -20.72 9.76 -41.85
N GLU A 47 -21.16 10.58 -42.80
CA GLU A 47 -22.07 11.71 -42.57
C GLU A 47 -23.42 11.17 -42.11
N VAL A 48 -23.79 11.42 -40.85
CA VAL A 48 -25.05 10.97 -40.25
C VAL A 48 -26.23 11.72 -40.92
N THR A 49 -26.95 11.03 -41.79
CA THR A 49 -28.32 11.37 -42.19
C THR A 49 -29.27 10.30 -41.64
N GLU A 50 -30.30 10.72 -40.91
CA GLU A 50 -31.40 9.87 -40.48
C GLU A 50 -32.33 9.50 -41.65
N SER A 51 -32.87 8.28 -41.58
CA SER A 51 -34.10 7.75 -42.22
C SER A 51 -34.01 7.01 -43.56
N GLU A 52 -34.32 5.72 -43.42
CA GLU A 52 -35.25 4.87 -44.19
C GLU A 52 -34.92 4.31 -45.58
N SER A 53 -35.23 3.00 -45.66
CA SER A 53 -35.90 2.31 -46.78
C SER A 53 -35.06 1.74 -47.93
N GLY A 54 -34.97 0.41 -47.93
CA GLY A 54 -35.54 -0.39 -49.01
C GLY A 54 -34.63 -0.76 -50.20
N GLY A 55 -34.30 -2.06 -50.28
CA GLY A 55 -34.64 -2.91 -51.43
C GLY A 55 -33.98 -2.69 -52.80
N GLU A 56 -33.24 -3.73 -53.20
CA GLU A 56 -33.35 -4.44 -54.49
C GLU A 56 -32.46 -4.00 -55.69
N ASP A 57 -31.71 -5.01 -56.17
CA ASP A 57 -31.16 -5.32 -57.50
C ASP A 57 -30.67 -4.19 -58.44
N THR A 58 -29.45 -4.35 -58.97
CA THR A 58 -29.24 -4.89 -60.33
C THR A 58 -27.76 -4.94 -60.75
N GLU A 59 -27.42 -6.08 -61.37
CA GLU A 59 -26.58 -6.27 -62.56
C GLU A 59 -25.04 -6.12 -62.51
N ASP A 60 -24.39 -7.29 -62.49
CA ASP A 60 -23.47 -7.79 -63.52
C ASP A 60 -22.83 -6.75 -64.46
N THR A 61 -21.50 -6.59 -64.37
CA THR A 61 -20.67 -6.46 -65.58
C THR A 61 -19.27 -7.01 -65.30
N SER A 62 -19.07 -8.27 -65.68
CA SER A 62 -17.77 -8.88 -65.95
C SER A 62 -17.03 -8.06 -67.02
N VAL A 63 -15.89 -7.45 -66.68
CA VAL A 63 -14.95 -6.93 -67.68
C VAL A 63 -13.73 -7.82 -67.69
N GLN A 64 -13.68 -8.54 -68.80
CA GLN A 64 -12.76 -9.55 -69.26
C GLN A 64 -11.31 -9.04 -69.26
N ALA A 65 -10.44 -9.79 -68.58
CA ALA A 65 -9.00 -9.72 -68.77
C ALA A 65 -8.67 -10.11 -70.21
N THR A 66 -8.04 -9.20 -70.95
CA THR A 66 -7.32 -9.50 -72.18
C THR A 66 -5.86 -9.17 -71.95
N ASP A 67 -5.15 -10.14 -71.36
CA ASP A 67 -3.71 -10.33 -71.46
C ASP A 67 -3.42 -10.72 -72.92
N ASP A 68 -2.85 -9.81 -73.70
CA ASP A 68 -2.06 -10.18 -74.89
C ASP A 68 -1.24 -8.98 -75.36
N THR A 69 -0.02 -8.85 -74.85
CA THR A 69 1.09 -8.29 -75.63
C THR A 69 2.36 -8.94 -75.13
N GLN A 70 2.67 -10.12 -75.69
CA GLN A 70 4.02 -10.63 -75.75
C GLN A 70 4.90 -9.58 -76.44
N GLN A 71 5.64 -8.78 -75.66
CA GLN A 71 6.80 -8.08 -76.17
C GLN A 71 7.90 -9.12 -76.35
N GLU A 72 8.00 -9.64 -77.58
CA GLU A 72 9.18 -10.31 -78.07
C GLU A 72 10.40 -9.42 -77.82
N GLU A 73 11.22 -9.87 -76.88
CA GLU A 73 12.61 -9.52 -76.69
C GLU A 73 13.36 -9.80 -78.00
N THR A 74 13.28 -8.85 -78.95
CA THR A 74 14.13 -8.86 -80.13
C THR A 74 15.51 -8.39 -79.70
N GLN A 75 16.30 -9.38 -79.30
CA GLN A 75 17.74 -9.42 -79.33
C GLN A 75 18.31 -8.53 -80.44
N GLU A 76 19.19 -7.62 -80.06
CA GLU A 76 20.49 -7.42 -80.69
C GLU A 76 20.57 -7.68 -82.22
N ALA A 77 19.71 -7.00 -82.99
CA ALA A 77 19.89 -6.91 -84.42
C ALA A 77 20.94 -5.83 -84.67
N SER A 78 22.17 -6.32 -84.81
CA SER A 78 23.23 -5.84 -85.70
C SER A 78 22.93 -4.55 -86.46
N GLU A 79 23.90 -3.66 -86.51
CA GLU A 79 24.08 -2.72 -87.61
C GLU A 79 24.01 -3.47 -88.95
N THR A 80 22.81 -3.71 -89.47
CA THR A 80 22.62 -3.95 -90.88
C THR A 80 22.73 -2.58 -91.51
N GLN A 81 23.94 -2.29 -92.00
CA GLN A 81 24.13 -1.44 -93.16
C GLN A 81 23.31 -2.04 -94.32
N GLU A 82 21.99 -1.83 -94.28
CA GLU A 82 21.18 -1.98 -95.48
C GLU A 82 21.63 -0.88 -96.43
N ASP A 83 22.04 -1.30 -97.62
CA ASP A 83 22.63 -0.49 -98.67
C ASP A 83 21.72 0.71 -98.99
N ASP A 84 22.04 1.86 -98.39
CA ASP A 84 21.31 3.13 -98.52
C ASP A 84 21.42 3.71 -99.95
N SER A 85 21.95 2.97 -100.92
CA SER A 85 22.19 3.43 -102.29
C SER A 85 20.92 3.67 -103.12
N ASN A 86 19.75 3.16 -102.68
CA ASN A 86 18.46 3.29 -103.40
C ASN A 86 17.38 4.14 -102.70
N LEU A 87 17.73 4.86 -101.62
CA LEU A 87 16.79 5.72 -100.88
C LEU A 87 16.96 7.19 -101.23
N SER A 88 15.84 7.90 -101.40
CA SER A 88 15.81 9.35 -101.61
C SER A 88 16.45 10.07 -100.42
N ALA A 89 17.08 11.22 -100.65
CA ALA A 89 17.72 12.01 -99.59
C ALA A 89 16.75 12.35 -98.44
N GLU A 90 15.46 12.48 -98.74
CA GLU A 90 14.41 12.74 -97.77
C GLU A 90 14.13 11.53 -96.86
N GLU A 91 14.12 10.31 -97.41
CA GLU A 91 13.86 9.06 -96.67
C GLU A 91 15.00 8.74 -95.70
N LYS A 92 16.25 9.02 -96.08
CA LYS A 92 17.41 8.91 -95.17
C LYS A 92 17.31 9.85 -93.99
N SER A 93 16.82 11.07 -94.22
CA SER A 93 16.60 12.05 -93.16
C SER A 93 15.49 11.63 -92.21
N PHE A 94 14.42 11.01 -92.74
CA PHE A 94 13.32 10.48 -91.96
C PHE A 94 13.75 9.30 -91.08
N LYS A 95 14.50 8.33 -91.64
CA LYS A 95 15.02 7.18 -90.88
C LYS A 95 15.94 7.62 -89.73
N LYS A 96 16.79 8.62 -89.96
CA LYS A 96 17.64 9.20 -88.89
C LYS A 96 16.81 9.89 -87.81
N ARG A 97 15.84 10.72 -88.19
CA ARG A 97 14.94 11.39 -87.23
C ARG A 97 14.09 10.41 -86.44
N TYR A 98 13.61 9.34 -87.08
CA TYR A 98 12.84 8.29 -86.42
C TYR A 98 13.71 7.45 -85.48
N GLY A 99 14.93 7.13 -85.87
CA GLY A 99 15.90 6.46 -85.01
C GLY A 99 16.30 7.31 -83.80
N ASP A 100 16.49 8.61 -83.99
CA ASP A 100 16.78 9.56 -82.92
C ASP A 100 15.57 9.74 -81.99
N LEU A 101 14.36 9.85 -82.55
CA LEU A 101 13.11 9.89 -81.78
C LEU A 101 12.92 8.60 -80.96
N ARG A 102 13.17 7.43 -81.55
CA ARG A 102 13.10 6.14 -80.85
C ARG A 102 14.11 6.07 -79.71
N ARG A 103 15.33 6.53 -79.91
CA ARG A 103 16.37 6.58 -78.87
C ARG A 103 15.99 7.53 -77.74
N HIS A 104 15.49 8.73 -78.06
CA HIS A 104 15.02 9.68 -77.06
C HIS A 104 13.80 9.14 -76.28
N MET A 105 12.88 8.43 -76.95
CA MET A 105 11.76 7.76 -76.26
C MET A 105 12.26 6.66 -75.32
N GLN A 106 13.21 5.84 -75.76
CA GLN A 106 13.83 4.80 -74.91
C GLN A 106 14.61 5.40 -73.73
N GLU A 107 15.31 6.52 -73.93
CA GLU A 107 16.01 7.24 -72.86
C GLU A 107 15.02 7.84 -71.86
N LYS A 108 13.91 8.40 -72.34
CA LYS A 108 12.81 8.88 -71.48
C LYS A 108 12.14 7.75 -70.71
N GLU A 109 11.90 6.60 -71.33
CA GLU A 109 11.37 5.41 -70.65
C GLU A 109 12.30 4.95 -69.52
N LYS A 110 13.61 4.93 -69.77
CA LYS A 110 14.60 4.63 -68.72
C LYS A 110 14.57 5.65 -67.58
N GLU A 111 14.59 6.95 -67.89
CA GLU A 111 14.47 8.01 -66.87
C GLU A 111 13.18 7.91 -66.05
N PHE A 112 12.06 7.56 -66.69
CA PHE A 112 10.79 7.38 -65.99
C PHE A 112 10.79 6.12 -65.13
N ASN A 113 11.35 5.01 -65.61
CA ASN A 113 11.49 3.79 -64.83
C ASN A 113 12.36 4.01 -63.59
N GLU A 114 13.52 4.68 -63.73
CA GLU A 114 14.38 5.03 -62.58
C GLU A 114 13.65 5.91 -61.56
N LYS A 115 12.87 6.89 -62.02
CA LYS A 115 12.06 7.75 -61.14
C LYS A 115 10.94 6.96 -60.46
N LEU A 116 10.28 6.03 -61.16
CA LEU A 116 9.26 5.17 -60.58
C LEU A 116 9.86 4.21 -59.54
N GLU A 117 11.03 3.65 -59.78
CA GLU A 117 11.77 2.85 -58.80
C GLU A 117 12.16 3.68 -57.56
N ALA A 118 12.64 4.90 -57.75
CA ALA A 118 12.94 5.80 -56.64
C ALA A 118 11.69 6.20 -55.84
N LEU A 119 10.56 6.40 -56.52
CA LEU A 119 9.29 6.79 -55.87
C LEU A 119 8.66 5.59 -55.15
N THR A 120 8.67 4.40 -55.77
CA THR A 120 8.17 3.16 -55.14
C THR A 120 8.98 2.77 -53.92
N THR A 121 10.31 2.87 -53.94
CA THR A 121 11.16 2.63 -52.76
C THR A 121 10.95 3.66 -51.64
N LYS A 122 10.56 4.89 -51.98
CA LYS A 122 10.18 5.91 -50.98
C LYS A 122 8.80 5.65 -50.39
N THR A 123 7.83 5.26 -51.21
CA THR A 123 6.46 4.92 -50.77
C THR A 123 6.43 3.65 -49.91
N LYS A 124 7.26 2.64 -50.22
CA LYS A 124 7.45 1.44 -49.38
C LYS A 124 8.00 1.78 -47.98
N ARG A 125 8.76 2.87 -47.86
CA ARG A 125 9.26 3.38 -46.57
C ARG A 125 8.23 4.22 -45.82
N SER A 126 7.27 4.85 -46.50
CA SER A 126 6.22 5.64 -45.83
C SER A 126 5.06 4.80 -45.30
N ASN A 127 4.85 3.59 -45.85
CA ASN A 127 3.76 2.70 -45.45
C ASN A 127 4.30 1.53 -44.60
N ILE A 128 4.97 1.88 -43.49
CA ILE A 128 5.50 0.89 -42.53
C ILE A 128 4.34 0.41 -41.67
N VAL A 129 3.96 -0.85 -41.84
CA VAL A 129 2.94 -1.51 -41.03
C VAL A 129 3.62 -2.20 -39.84
N PRO A 130 3.20 -1.96 -38.59
CA PRO A 130 3.73 -2.67 -37.43
C PRO A 130 3.50 -4.18 -37.53
N PRO A 131 4.40 -5.02 -37.00
CA PRO A 131 4.21 -6.47 -36.99
C PRO A 131 2.97 -6.82 -36.13
N LYS A 132 2.21 -7.82 -36.59
CA LYS A 132 0.95 -8.24 -35.93
C LYS A 132 1.17 -9.30 -34.86
N SER A 133 2.28 -10.02 -34.91
CA SER A 133 2.62 -11.11 -33.98
C SER A 133 4.07 -11.00 -33.51
N ASP A 134 4.37 -11.64 -32.38
CA ASP A 134 5.72 -11.66 -31.78
C ASP A 134 6.72 -12.36 -32.71
N ASP A 135 6.28 -13.43 -33.38
CA ASP A 135 7.09 -14.21 -34.32
C ASP A 135 7.48 -13.38 -35.57
N ASP A 136 6.70 -12.36 -35.92
CA ASP A 136 6.97 -11.47 -37.07
C ASP A 136 7.91 -10.31 -36.72
N ILE A 137 8.21 -10.07 -35.44
CA ILE A 137 9.01 -8.91 -35.00
C ILE A 137 10.44 -9.01 -35.53
N ASP A 138 11.04 -10.19 -35.52
CA ASP A 138 12.43 -10.39 -35.96
C ASP A 138 12.60 -10.18 -37.48
N ALA A 139 11.61 -10.61 -38.27
CA ALA A 139 11.62 -10.39 -39.71
C ALA A 139 11.40 -8.90 -40.02
N TRP A 140 10.44 -8.28 -39.35
CA TRP A 140 10.13 -6.85 -39.51
C TRP A 140 11.30 -5.95 -39.06
N ALA A 141 11.98 -6.31 -37.97
CA ALA A 141 13.13 -5.56 -37.47
C ALA A 141 14.31 -5.60 -38.44
N LYS A 142 14.47 -6.68 -39.22
CA LYS A 142 15.49 -6.78 -40.28
C LYS A 142 15.14 -5.93 -41.50
N GLU A 143 13.85 -5.83 -41.84
CA GLU A 143 13.38 -4.97 -42.94
C GLU A 143 13.43 -3.48 -42.60
N TYR A 144 13.25 -3.13 -41.32
CA TYR A 144 13.20 -1.74 -40.84
C TYR A 144 14.07 -1.51 -39.59
N PRO A 145 15.41 -1.66 -39.69
CA PRO A 145 16.31 -1.59 -38.53
C PRO A 145 16.30 -0.24 -37.81
N ASP A 146 16.17 0.86 -38.54
CA ASP A 146 16.14 2.22 -37.97
C ASP A 146 14.90 2.44 -37.08
N VAL A 147 13.73 1.97 -37.52
CA VAL A 147 12.48 2.10 -36.76
C VAL A 147 12.46 1.12 -35.60
N ALA A 148 12.91 -0.12 -35.82
CA ALA A 148 13.01 -1.14 -34.78
C ALA A 148 13.92 -0.69 -33.63
N GLY A 149 15.09 -0.11 -33.92
CA GLY A 149 15.98 0.42 -32.88
C GLY A 149 15.36 1.57 -32.08
N ILE A 150 14.57 2.44 -32.71
CA ILE A 150 13.83 3.50 -31.99
C ILE A 150 12.76 2.87 -31.09
N VAL A 151 11.97 1.92 -31.60
CA VAL A 151 10.93 1.25 -30.82
C VAL A 151 11.54 0.46 -29.66
N GLU A 152 12.65 -0.24 -29.87
CA GLU A 152 13.39 -0.96 -28.82
C GLU A 152 13.89 -0.01 -27.74
N THR A 153 14.49 1.13 -28.10
CA THR A 153 14.95 2.11 -27.10
C THR A 153 13.79 2.75 -26.33
N ILE A 154 12.66 3.02 -26.99
CA ILE A 154 11.44 3.52 -26.33
C ILE A 154 10.87 2.44 -25.41
N ALA A 155 10.82 1.18 -25.87
CA ALA A 155 10.35 0.04 -25.09
C ALA A 155 11.26 -0.20 -23.89
N ALA A 156 12.58 -0.15 -24.05
CA ALA A 156 13.55 -0.26 -22.96
C ALA A 156 13.42 0.89 -21.95
N LYS A 157 13.23 2.13 -22.42
CA LYS A 157 12.96 3.28 -21.54
C LYS A 157 11.65 3.11 -20.77
N LYS A 158 10.57 2.71 -21.45
CA LYS A 158 9.26 2.48 -20.83
C LYS A 158 9.28 1.29 -19.87
N ALA A 159 9.96 0.21 -20.22
CA ALA A 159 10.17 -0.93 -19.34
C ALA A 159 10.93 -0.50 -18.09
N LYS A 160 12.03 0.25 -18.23
CA LYS A 160 12.79 0.79 -17.09
C LYS A 160 11.94 1.69 -16.20
N GLU A 161 11.09 2.54 -16.77
CA GLU A 161 10.15 3.39 -16.02
C GLU A 161 9.09 2.57 -15.26
N LEU A 162 8.52 1.55 -15.91
CA LEU A 162 7.57 0.65 -15.27
C LEU A 162 8.23 -0.16 -14.15
N PHE A 163 9.43 -0.68 -14.38
CA PHE A 163 10.22 -1.39 -13.36
C PHE A 163 10.58 -0.47 -12.20
N SER A 164 11.06 0.76 -12.45
CA SER A 164 11.39 1.69 -11.37
C SER A 164 10.15 2.07 -10.56
N LYS A 165 9.00 2.21 -11.22
CA LYS A 165 7.72 2.47 -10.54
C LYS A 165 7.23 1.27 -9.74
N ALA A 166 7.41 0.06 -10.26
CA ALA A 166 7.07 -1.17 -9.57
C ALA A 166 7.98 -1.38 -8.34
N GLU A 167 9.27 -1.16 -8.50
CA GLU A 167 10.27 -1.26 -7.41
C GLU A 167 9.96 -0.28 -6.28
N SER A 168 9.65 1.00 -6.60
CA SER A 168 9.24 1.99 -5.60
C SER A 168 8.02 1.51 -4.81
N ARG A 169 7.00 0.98 -5.50
CA ARG A 169 5.80 0.45 -4.85
C ARG A 169 6.07 -0.80 -4.02
N LEU A 170 6.99 -1.66 -4.47
CA LEU A 170 7.37 -2.86 -3.76
C LEU A 170 8.14 -2.50 -2.49
N SER A 171 9.09 -1.55 -2.57
CA SER A 171 9.79 -0.98 -1.42
C SER A 171 8.83 -0.38 -0.40
N GLU A 172 7.87 0.44 -0.84
CA GLU A 172 6.83 1.01 0.04
C GLU A 172 5.99 -0.07 0.72
N LEU A 173 5.68 -1.16 0.02
CA LEU A 173 4.95 -2.30 0.57
C LEU A 173 5.79 -3.05 1.60
N ASP A 174 7.06 -3.31 1.30
CA ASP A 174 7.99 -4.00 2.19
C ASP A 174 8.23 -3.17 3.46
N GLU A 175 8.40 -1.86 3.34
CA GLU A 175 8.48 -0.92 4.47
C GLU A 175 7.21 -0.98 5.33
N ALA A 176 6.03 -0.85 4.71
CA ALA A 176 4.76 -0.93 5.43
C ALA A 176 4.55 -2.31 6.08
N HIS A 177 5.01 -3.39 5.45
CA HIS A 177 4.95 -4.73 6.01
C HIS A 177 5.85 -4.86 7.26
N ASN A 178 7.09 -4.38 7.17
CA ASN A 178 8.03 -4.38 8.29
C ASN A 178 7.53 -3.51 9.45
N GLU A 179 6.98 -2.33 9.17
CA GLU A 179 6.33 -1.48 10.17
C GLU A 179 5.15 -2.19 10.83
N ALA A 180 4.29 -2.85 10.05
CA ALA A 180 3.16 -3.61 10.59
C ALA A 180 3.61 -4.76 11.50
N LEU A 181 4.66 -5.49 11.13
CA LEU A 181 5.26 -6.53 11.97
C LEU A 181 5.80 -5.96 13.27
N ARG A 182 6.53 -4.84 13.19
CA ARG A 182 7.05 -4.14 14.36
C ARG A 182 5.94 -3.65 15.30
N ILE A 183 4.92 -2.97 14.78
CA ILE A 183 3.77 -2.50 15.56
C ILE A 183 3.03 -3.69 16.19
N LYS A 184 2.90 -4.81 15.48
CA LYS A 184 2.30 -6.04 16.01
C LYS A 184 3.13 -6.61 17.18
N ALA A 185 4.45 -6.68 17.04
CA ALA A 185 5.36 -7.12 18.10
C ALA A 185 5.29 -6.18 19.31
N GLU A 186 5.39 -4.86 19.09
CA GLU A 186 5.25 -3.85 20.15
C GLU A 186 3.91 -3.95 20.88
N ASN A 187 2.80 -4.15 20.16
CA ASN A 187 1.49 -4.35 20.78
C ASN A 187 1.41 -5.64 21.60
N GLN A 188 2.13 -6.70 21.22
CA GLN A 188 2.20 -7.91 22.02
C GLN A 188 3.00 -7.67 23.31
N ILE A 189 4.08 -6.89 23.25
CA ILE A 189 4.86 -6.49 24.43
C ILE A 189 4.02 -5.59 25.35
N ARG A 190 3.28 -4.61 24.80
CA ARG A 190 2.38 -3.73 25.56
C ARG A 190 1.29 -4.49 26.32
N LYS A 191 0.82 -5.63 25.79
CA LYS A 191 -0.17 -6.48 26.49
C LYS A 191 0.39 -7.11 27.76
N THR A 192 1.69 -7.38 27.82
CA THR A 192 2.35 -7.97 28.98
C THR A 192 2.98 -6.92 29.90
N HIS A 193 3.45 -5.82 29.31
CA HIS A 193 4.12 -4.71 30.00
C HIS A 193 3.53 -3.38 29.53
N ASP A 194 2.66 -2.81 30.35
CA ASP A 194 2.03 -1.51 30.11
C ASP A 194 3.02 -0.33 30.17
N ASP A 195 4.06 -0.47 30.98
CA ASP A 195 5.20 0.45 31.11
C ASP A 195 6.25 0.33 29.99
N PHE A 196 5.99 -0.48 28.94
CA PHE A 196 6.96 -0.70 27.86
C PHE A 196 7.40 0.59 27.16
N ASP A 197 6.46 1.49 26.84
CA ASP A 197 6.79 2.73 26.13
C ASP A 197 7.65 3.68 27.01
N GLU A 198 7.48 3.63 28.33
CA GLU A 198 8.32 4.36 29.29
C GLU A 198 9.73 3.75 29.35
N LEU A 199 9.83 2.42 29.47
CA LEU A 199 11.11 1.72 29.50
C LEU A 199 11.91 1.94 28.21
N ARG A 200 11.25 1.85 27.05
CA ARG A 200 11.85 2.09 25.74
C ARG A 200 12.40 3.51 25.57
N SER A 201 11.87 4.47 26.33
CA SER A 201 12.33 5.87 26.29
C SER A 201 13.31 6.19 27.43
N SER A 202 13.58 5.23 28.32
CA SER A 202 14.37 5.47 29.52
C SER A 202 15.85 5.18 29.29
N GLU A 203 16.69 6.18 29.55
CA GLU A 203 18.15 6.07 29.44
C GLU A 203 18.69 4.96 30.37
N SER A 204 18.17 4.85 31.59
CA SER A 204 18.56 3.81 32.54
C SER A 204 18.32 2.37 32.06
N PHE A 205 17.31 2.15 31.20
CA PHE A 205 17.07 0.83 30.62
C PHE A 205 18.08 0.51 29.52
N HIS A 206 18.42 1.51 28.70
CA HIS A 206 19.44 1.37 27.66
C HIS A 206 20.84 1.20 28.25
N ASP A 207 21.20 1.96 29.28
CA ASP A 207 22.47 1.81 30.01
C ASP A 207 22.60 0.41 30.60
N TRP A 208 21.53 -0.08 31.25
CA TRP A 208 21.51 -1.45 31.76
C TRP A 208 21.65 -2.48 30.64
N ALA A 209 20.94 -2.30 29.52
CA ALA A 209 20.99 -3.21 28.38
C ALA A 209 22.38 -3.24 27.72
N ASP A 210 23.11 -2.12 27.74
CA ASP A 210 24.47 -2.01 27.22
C ASP A 210 25.50 -2.77 28.08
N GLU A 211 25.21 -3.03 29.34
CA GLU A 211 26.03 -3.88 30.21
C GLU A 211 25.70 -5.38 30.07
N GLN A 212 24.56 -5.72 29.45
CA GLN A 212 24.11 -7.10 29.33
C GLN A 212 24.86 -7.91 28.26
N PRO A 213 24.79 -9.25 28.31
CA PRO A 213 25.35 -10.11 27.26
C PRO A 213 24.69 -9.89 25.90
N LYS A 214 25.38 -10.32 24.84
CA LYS A 214 24.96 -10.12 23.45
C LYS A 214 23.50 -10.52 23.17
N TRP A 215 23.02 -11.64 23.72
CA TRP A 215 21.64 -12.09 23.48
C TRP A 215 20.56 -11.09 23.95
N VAL A 216 20.84 -10.30 24.98
CA VAL A 216 19.93 -9.26 25.47
C VAL A 216 19.91 -8.08 24.51
N LYS A 217 21.09 -7.63 24.08
CA LYS A 217 21.24 -6.53 23.13
C LYS A 217 20.61 -6.85 21.78
N ASP A 218 20.89 -8.04 21.27
CA ASP A 218 20.34 -8.52 20.01
C ASP A 218 18.81 -8.57 20.07
N ALA A 219 18.22 -9.02 21.18
CA ALA A 219 16.77 -9.00 21.37
C ALA A 219 16.18 -7.58 21.35
N LEU A 220 16.89 -6.57 21.89
CA LEU A 220 16.39 -5.20 21.94
C LEU A 220 16.63 -4.41 20.66
N TYR A 221 17.75 -4.60 19.98
CA TYR A 221 18.20 -3.71 18.91
C TYR A 221 18.17 -4.35 17.53
N GLU A 222 18.45 -5.65 17.44
CA GLU A 222 18.55 -6.36 16.15
C GLU A 222 17.25 -7.10 15.82
N ASN A 223 16.61 -7.73 16.82
CA ASN A 223 15.44 -8.60 16.66
C ASN A 223 14.21 -8.05 17.41
N MET A 224 13.87 -6.78 17.18
CA MET A 224 12.68 -6.15 17.79
C MET A 224 11.35 -6.78 17.34
N ASP A 225 11.38 -7.61 16.30
CA ASP A 225 10.24 -8.33 15.73
C ASP A 225 9.89 -9.62 16.50
N ASP A 226 10.76 -10.10 17.41
CA ASP A 226 10.44 -11.20 18.32
C ASP A 226 9.98 -10.68 19.71
N PRO A 227 8.65 -10.56 19.93
CA PRO A 227 8.13 -10.03 21.19
C PRO A 227 8.46 -10.93 22.38
N ALA A 228 8.61 -12.24 22.20
CA ALA A 228 8.84 -13.15 23.32
C ALA A 228 10.22 -12.94 23.96
N SER A 229 11.24 -12.73 23.13
CA SER A 229 12.59 -12.39 23.58
C SER A 229 12.63 -11.04 24.29
N VAL A 230 11.98 -10.02 23.74
CA VAL A 230 11.92 -8.68 24.36
C VAL A 230 11.20 -8.70 25.70
N ILE A 231 10.06 -9.39 25.80
CA ILE A 231 9.32 -9.58 27.06
C ILE A 231 10.25 -10.20 28.12
N ARG A 232 10.98 -11.25 27.76
CA ARG A 232 11.91 -11.91 28.70
C ARG A 232 13.02 -10.97 29.18
N VAL A 233 13.52 -10.09 28.31
CA VAL A 233 14.51 -9.08 28.71
C VAL A 233 13.88 -8.05 29.65
N ILE A 234 12.68 -7.55 29.36
CA ILE A 234 11.99 -6.59 30.21
C ILE A 234 11.72 -7.19 31.60
N ASP A 235 11.32 -8.45 31.66
CA ASP A 235 11.16 -9.18 32.91
C ASP A 235 12.49 -9.25 33.69
N LEU A 236 13.60 -9.58 33.01
CA LEU A 236 14.93 -9.61 33.62
C LEU A 236 15.32 -8.26 34.21
N TYR A 237 15.14 -7.17 33.45
CA TYR A 237 15.38 -5.82 33.92
C TYR A 237 14.57 -5.50 35.19
N LYS A 238 13.28 -5.84 35.22
CA LYS A 238 12.41 -5.59 36.37
C LYS A 238 12.80 -6.41 37.59
N VAL A 239 13.31 -7.63 37.39
CA VAL A 239 13.84 -8.48 38.47
C VAL A 239 15.10 -7.86 39.05
N ASP A 240 16.07 -7.51 38.21
CA ASP A 240 17.37 -6.96 38.64
C ASP A 240 17.21 -5.61 39.36
N ASN A 241 16.26 -4.79 38.93
CA ASN A 241 16.00 -3.47 39.51
C ASN A 241 14.92 -3.49 40.62
N GLY A 242 14.45 -4.66 41.04
CA GLY A 242 13.48 -4.78 42.14
C GLY A 242 12.12 -4.13 41.84
N MET A 243 11.77 -3.96 40.56
CA MET A 243 10.51 -3.36 40.11
C MET A 243 9.34 -4.33 40.14
N THR A 244 9.59 -5.62 40.39
CA THR A 244 8.54 -6.64 40.49
C THR A 244 7.59 -6.38 41.69
N PRO A 245 6.31 -6.78 41.59
CA PRO A 245 5.36 -6.64 42.70
C PRO A 245 5.85 -7.34 43.97
N ALA A 246 6.48 -8.51 43.84
CA ALA A 246 7.05 -9.25 44.95
C ALA A 246 8.16 -8.46 45.66
N ALA A 247 9.14 -7.94 44.91
CA ALA A 247 10.21 -7.11 45.46
C ALA A 247 9.65 -5.85 46.14
N ARG A 248 8.64 -5.20 45.55
CA ARG A 248 7.97 -4.04 46.13
C ARG A 248 7.26 -4.37 47.45
N THR A 249 6.58 -5.52 47.54
CA THR A 249 5.97 -5.97 48.81
C THR A 249 7.01 -6.30 49.87
N GLN A 250 8.11 -6.94 49.49
CA GLN A 250 9.20 -7.26 50.41
C GLN A 250 9.90 -6.00 50.93
N SER A 251 10.15 -5.01 50.06
CA SER A 251 10.69 -3.70 50.45
C SER A 251 9.76 -2.97 51.41
N LYS A 252 8.45 -2.93 51.13
CA LYS A 252 7.45 -2.36 52.06
C LYS A 252 7.44 -3.08 53.41
N LYS A 253 7.53 -4.42 53.42
CA LYS A 253 7.59 -5.22 54.65
C LYS A 253 8.87 -4.96 55.43
N ALA A 254 10.01 -4.88 54.76
CA ALA A 254 11.30 -4.54 55.37
C ALA A 254 11.26 -3.14 56.00
N ALA A 255 10.79 -2.14 55.25
CA ALA A 255 10.62 -0.77 55.75
C ALA A 255 9.67 -0.70 56.96
N ALA A 256 8.57 -1.45 56.94
CA ALA A 256 7.64 -1.53 58.06
C ALA A 256 8.24 -2.26 59.28
N SER A 257 9.11 -3.25 59.07
CA SER A 257 9.77 -3.98 60.17
C SER A 257 10.84 -3.15 60.89
N THR A 258 11.42 -2.15 60.22
CA THR A 258 12.35 -1.19 60.84
C THR A 258 11.65 -0.26 61.83
N VAL A 259 10.35 0.01 61.64
CA VAL A 259 9.54 0.70 62.65
C VAL A 259 9.21 -0.33 63.72
N THR A 260 10.07 -0.42 64.75
CA THR A 260 9.77 -1.18 65.97
C THR A 260 8.38 -0.78 66.41
N LYS A 261 7.44 -1.74 66.44
CA LYS A 261 6.07 -1.54 66.92
C LYS A 261 6.20 -0.78 68.23
N GLY A 262 5.90 0.53 68.21
CA GLY A 262 6.14 1.39 69.36
C GLY A 262 5.54 0.68 70.54
N SER A 263 6.37 0.36 71.54
CA SER A 263 5.90 -0.21 72.79
C SER A 263 4.81 0.74 73.22
N ARG A 264 3.54 0.33 73.02
CA ARG A 264 2.42 1.05 73.60
C ARG A 264 2.80 0.99 75.05
N THR A 265 3.18 2.13 75.62
CA THR A 265 3.25 2.27 77.05
C THR A 265 1.88 1.79 77.51
N SER A 266 1.82 0.55 77.99
CA SER A 266 0.64 0.08 78.69
C SER A 266 0.56 1.09 79.80
N ILE A 267 -0.40 2.00 79.71
CA ILE A 267 -0.76 2.83 80.84
C ILE A 267 -1.11 1.77 81.87
N ASP A 268 -0.18 1.55 82.80
CA ASP A 268 -0.40 0.77 83.99
C ASP A 268 -1.54 1.50 84.69
N ALA A 269 -2.76 1.08 84.37
CA ALA A 269 -3.94 1.49 85.08
C ALA A 269 -3.80 0.83 86.45
N LYS A 270 -3.05 1.52 87.32
CA LYS A 270 -2.63 1.17 88.68
C LYS A 270 -3.82 0.95 89.65
N GLY A 271 -5.01 0.64 89.12
CA GLY A 271 -6.22 0.26 89.82
C GLY A 271 -7.12 -0.76 89.10
N LEU A 272 -6.82 -1.19 87.86
CA LEU A 272 -7.67 -2.14 87.11
C LEU A 272 -7.14 -3.59 87.09
N GLN A 273 -5.84 -3.81 87.37
CA GLN A 273 -5.30 -5.17 87.49
C GLN A 273 -5.64 -5.77 88.86
N GLY A 274 -6.48 -6.82 88.85
CA GLY A 274 -6.88 -7.57 90.05
C GLY A 274 -8.26 -7.19 90.62
N GLN A 275 -9.13 -6.55 89.84
CA GLN A 275 -10.54 -6.40 90.21
C GLN A 275 -11.32 -7.65 89.80
N ILE A 276 -12.10 -8.21 90.73
CA ILE A 276 -13.02 -9.33 90.47
C ILE A 276 -14.43 -8.75 90.39
N LYS A 277 -15.18 -9.10 89.33
CA LYS A 277 -16.56 -8.66 89.16
C LYS A 277 -17.53 -9.72 89.69
N GLU A 278 -18.65 -9.27 90.24
CA GLU A 278 -19.73 -10.14 90.71
C GLU A 278 -20.30 -11.01 89.59
N SER A 279 -20.45 -10.46 88.38
CA SER A 279 -20.90 -11.20 87.21
C SER A 279 -19.95 -12.32 86.78
N ASP A 280 -18.64 -12.18 87.01
CA ASP A 280 -17.66 -13.22 86.73
C ASP A 280 -17.75 -14.33 87.79
N VAL A 281 -17.95 -13.97 89.06
CA VAL A 281 -18.20 -14.95 90.14
C VAL A 281 -19.51 -15.70 89.95
N ALA A 282 -20.57 -15.03 89.51
CA ALA A 282 -21.86 -15.66 89.23
C ALA A 282 -21.82 -16.64 88.04
N LYS A 283 -20.88 -16.46 87.11
CA LYS A 283 -20.68 -17.36 85.95
C LYS A 283 -19.73 -18.52 86.23
N MET A 284 -18.96 -18.48 87.31
CA MET A 284 -18.04 -19.56 87.66
C MET A 284 -18.79 -20.79 88.16
N SER A 285 -18.25 -21.97 87.84
CA SER A 285 -18.77 -23.24 88.37
C SER A 285 -18.47 -23.36 89.87
N THR A 286 -19.20 -24.23 90.57
CA THR A 286 -19.00 -24.45 92.02
C THR A 286 -17.57 -24.84 92.37
N GLN A 287 -16.92 -25.66 91.53
CA GLN A 287 -15.52 -26.08 91.74
C GLN A 287 -14.51 -24.95 91.51
N GLU A 288 -14.80 -24.02 90.60
CA GLU A 288 -13.94 -22.85 90.35
C GLU A 288 -14.11 -21.80 91.44
N PHE A 289 -15.34 -21.65 91.95
CA PHE A 289 -15.61 -20.78 93.09
C PHE A 289 -14.85 -21.23 94.33
N GLU A 290 -14.89 -22.52 94.68
CA GLU A 290 -14.16 -23.07 95.84
C GLU A 290 -12.65 -22.82 95.72
N LYS A 291 -12.08 -23.06 94.53
CA LYS A 291 -10.65 -22.83 94.27
C LYS A 291 -10.24 -21.36 94.38
N ARG A 292 -11.14 -20.43 94.05
CA ARG A 292 -10.88 -18.97 94.06
C ARG A 292 -11.53 -18.27 95.24
N GLN A 293 -12.06 -19.00 96.21
CA GLN A 293 -12.80 -18.46 97.35
C GLN A 293 -11.94 -17.50 98.18
N ASP A 294 -10.68 -17.86 98.43
CA ASP A 294 -9.74 -17.00 99.16
C ASP A 294 -9.44 -15.71 98.38
N GLU A 295 -9.31 -15.79 97.06
CA GLU A 295 -9.05 -14.64 96.18
C GLU A 295 -10.26 -13.68 96.15
N ILE A 296 -11.47 -14.23 96.05
CA ILE A 296 -12.73 -13.47 96.02
C ILE A 296 -12.97 -12.79 97.37
N THR A 297 -12.77 -13.51 98.49
CA THR A 297 -12.95 -12.95 99.84
C THR A 297 -11.91 -11.88 100.15
N GLU A 298 -10.67 -12.06 99.69
CA GLU A 298 -9.63 -11.05 99.84
C GLU A 298 -9.88 -9.83 98.95
N ALA A 299 -10.41 -10.01 97.74
CA ALA A 299 -10.84 -8.92 96.86
C ALA A 299 -12.01 -8.12 97.47
N MET A 300 -12.99 -8.79 98.09
CA MET A 300 -14.07 -8.13 98.85
C MET A 300 -13.51 -7.32 100.02
N ARG A 301 -12.54 -7.86 100.77
CA ARG A 301 -11.91 -7.18 101.92
C ARG A 301 -11.07 -5.97 101.51
N LYS A 302 -10.35 -6.07 100.39
CA LYS A 302 -9.47 -5.01 99.85
C LYS A 302 -10.23 -3.96 99.01
N GLY A 303 -11.56 -4.07 98.89
CA GLY A 303 -12.38 -3.15 98.10
C GLY A 303 -12.12 -3.24 96.59
N LYS A 304 -11.57 -4.35 96.12
CA LYS A 304 -11.29 -4.63 94.70
C LYS A 304 -12.38 -5.49 94.05
N PHE A 305 -13.45 -5.81 94.78
CA PHE A 305 -14.60 -6.51 94.25
C PHE A 305 -15.63 -5.52 93.71
N VAL A 306 -16.03 -5.68 92.45
CA VAL A 306 -16.99 -4.81 91.78
C VAL A 306 -18.36 -5.49 91.76
N TYR A 307 -19.30 -4.94 92.52
CA TYR A 307 -20.72 -5.37 92.54
C TYR A 307 -21.45 -4.80 91.33
N ASP A 308 -21.39 -5.51 90.21
CA ASP A 308 -22.00 -5.09 88.94
C ASP A 308 -23.40 -5.67 88.72
N MET A 309 -23.83 -6.65 89.53
CA MET A 309 -25.16 -7.27 89.41
C MET A 309 -26.12 -6.87 90.53
N SER A 310 -25.62 -6.56 91.73
CA SER A 310 -26.45 -6.22 92.89
C SER A 310 -26.98 -4.78 92.93
N GLY A 311 -26.83 -4.00 91.85
CA GLY A 311 -27.23 -2.59 91.77
C GLY A 311 -28.71 -2.32 91.44
N GLY A 312 -29.51 -3.36 91.18
CA GLY A 312 -30.93 -3.23 90.79
C GLY A 312 -31.93 -3.02 91.92
N ALA A 313 -31.48 -2.96 93.19
CA ALA A 313 -32.33 -2.73 94.35
C ALA A 313 -31.70 -1.69 95.29
N ARG A 314 -31.63 -0.43 94.84
CA ARG A 314 -31.51 0.76 95.67
C ARG A 314 -32.39 1.86 95.12
#